data_AF-A0A0C1MHW2-F1
#
_entry.id   AF-A0A0C1MHW2-F1
#
_cell.length_a   1.000
_cell.length_b   1.000
_cell.length_c   1.000
_cell.angle_alpha   90.00
_cell.angle_beta   90.00
_cell.angle_gamma   90.00
#
_symmetry.space_group_name_H-M   'P 1'
#
loop_
_entity.id
_entity.type
_entity.pdbx_description
1 polymer ?
#
loop_
_entity_poly.entity_id
_entity_poly.type
_entity_poly.pdbx_seq_one_letter_code
_entity_poly.pdbx_strand_id
1 'polypeptide(L)'
;MGVWGVNINGSDSFADVYDGFFYIYNNGASPEYACSKVKESFPEYFKDFEDSNNSWFAIAYAQWETKSLKQSVYGKALSFIKSGSDFILL
;
A
#
# COMPACT_ATOMS: atom_id res chain seq x y z
N MET A 1 3.05 19.45 -3.39
CA MET A 1 4.50 19.50 -3.70
C MET A 1 5.06 18.18 -3.23
N GLY A 2 5.01 17.16 -4.09
CA GLY A 2 5.33 15.77 -3.72
C GLY A 2 6.81 15.63 -3.35
N VAL A 3 7.08 15.00 -2.21
CA VAL A 3 8.45 14.73 -1.74
C VAL A 3 8.87 13.39 -2.33
N TRP A 4 9.65 13.43 -3.42
CA TRP A 4 10.28 12.22 -3.97
C TRP A 4 11.43 11.76 -3.07
N GLY A 5 11.09 11.29 -1.87
CA GLY A 5 12.01 10.65 -0.96
C GLY A 5 12.38 9.27 -1.50
N VAL A 6 13.62 8.84 -1.29
CA VAL A 6 14.10 7.47 -1.57
C VAL A 6 13.47 6.41 -0.65
N ASN A 7 12.60 6.83 0.27
CA ASN A 7 11.86 5.97 1.17
C ASN A 7 10.49 5.65 0.54
N ILE A 8 10.00 4.44 0.80
CA ILE A 8 8.69 3.95 0.33
C ILE A 8 7.52 4.87 0.71
N ASN A 9 7.66 5.72 1.73
CA ASN A 9 6.66 6.67 2.18
C ASN A 9 6.73 8.06 1.50
N GLY A 10 7.60 8.22 0.50
CA GLY A 10 7.69 9.44 -0.31
C GLY A 10 6.68 9.50 -1.46
N SER A 11 6.00 8.40 -1.78
CA SER A 11 4.99 8.39 -2.84
C SER A 11 3.64 8.86 -2.32
N ASP A 12 2.96 9.73 -3.08
CA ASP A 12 1.61 10.21 -2.77
C ASP A 12 0.62 9.03 -2.64
N SER A 13 0.73 8.02 -3.51
CA SER A 13 -0.12 6.82 -3.44
C SER A 13 0.15 5.93 -2.23
N PHE A 14 1.39 5.87 -1.73
CA PHE A 14 1.68 5.21 -0.46
C PHE A 14 1.00 5.96 0.70
N ALA A 15 1.19 7.28 0.76
CA ALA A 15 0.67 8.11 1.84
C ALA A 15 -0.86 8.04 1.90
N ASP A 16 -1.55 8.21 0.78
CA ASP A 16 -3.02 8.18 0.71
C ASP A 16 -3.59 6.82 1.15
N VAL A 17 -2.97 5.72 0.71
CA VAL A 17 -3.42 4.36 1.09
C VAL A 17 -3.12 4.07 2.56
N TYR A 18 -1.95 4.48 3.06
CA TYR A 18 -1.56 4.26 4.44
C TYR A 18 -2.44 5.06 5.40
N ASP A 19 -2.60 6.37 5.15
CA ASP A 19 -3.42 7.25 5.97
C ASP A 19 -4.90 6.88 5.88
N GLY A 20 -5.40 6.51 4.69
CA GLY A 20 -6.76 6.02 4.51
C GLY A 20 -7.04 4.76 5.33
N PHE A 21 -6.10 3.81 5.35
CA PHE A 21 -6.21 2.61 6.18
C PHE A 21 -6.28 2.98 7.67
N PHE A 22 -5.33 3.77 8.17
CA PHE A 22 -5.25 4.11 9.59
C PHE A 22 -6.37 5.04 10.04
N TYR A 23 -6.90 5.90 9.17
CA TYR A 23 -8.11 6.65 9.45
C TYR A 23 -9.27 5.70 9.78
N ILE A 24 -9.53 4.70 8.94
CA ILE A 24 -10.62 3.75 9.18
C ILE A 24 -10.35 2.88 10.41
N TYR A 25 -9.13 2.36 10.56
CA TYR A 25 -8.72 1.52 11.68
C TYR A 25 -8.80 2.25 13.03
N ASN A 26 -8.29 3.47 13.12
CA ASN A 26 -8.29 4.28 14.35
C ASN A 26 -9.70 4.74 14.75
N ASN A 27 -10.67 4.69 13.83
CA ASN A 27 -12.10 4.87 14.13
C ASN A 27 -12.77 3.58 14.65
N GLY A 28 -12.00 2.54 14.98
CA GLY A 28 -12.47 1.31 15.63
C GLY A 28 -12.86 0.18 14.67
N ALA A 29 -12.60 0.32 13.37
CA ALA A 29 -12.84 -0.75 12.41
C ALA A 29 -11.76 -1.84 12.44
N SER A 30 -12.08 -3.04 11.96
CA SER A 30 -11.09 -4.11 11.85
C SER A 30 -10.07 -3.83 10.74
N PRO A 31 -8.83 -4.35 10.84
CA PRO A 31 -7.82 -4.24 9.78
C PRO A 31 -8.30 -4.80 8.42
N GLU A 32 -9.12 -5.85 8.44
CA GLU A 32 -9.70 -6.44 7.22
C GLU A 32 -10.67 -5.47 6.55
N TYR A 33 -11.53 -4.81 7.34
CA TYR A 33 -12.45 -3.81 6.84
C TYR A 33 -11.72 -2.58 6.30
N ALA A 34 -10.75 -2.06 7.06
CA ALA A 34 -9.90 -0.94 6.65
C ALA A 34 -9.18 -1.23 5.32
N CYS A 35 -8.60 -2.44 5.19
CA CYS A 35 -7.94 -2.87 3.96
C CYS A 35 -8.90 -2.95 2.77
N SER A 36 -10.09 -3.53 2.93
CA SER A 36 -11.06 -3.61 1.83
C SER A 36 -11.53 -2.23 1.43
N LYS A 37 -11.83 -1.36 2.41
CA LYS A 37 -12.33 -0.02 2.15
C LYS A 37 -11.31 0.88 1.47
N VAL A 38 -10.06 0.89 1.91
CA VAL A 38 -9.06 1.74 1.25
C VAL A 38 -8.79 1.27 -0.20
N LYS A 39 -8.85 -0.04 -0.48
CA LYS A 39 -8.77 -0.57 -1.85
C LYS A 39 -9.96 -0.17 -2.72
N GLU A 40 -11.15 -0.12 -2.14
CA GLU A 40 -12.37 0.39 -2.81
C GLU A 40 -12.31 1.89 -3.07
N SER A 41 -11.67 2.66 -2.18
CA SER A 41 -11.52 4.12 -2.31
C SER A 41 -10.48 4.53 -3.35
N PHE A 42 -9.43 3.73 -3.55
CA PHE A 42 -8.34 4.02 -4.49
C PHE A 42 -8.11 2.89 -5.50
N PRO A 43 -9.14 2.47 -6.27
CA PRO A 43 -9.02 1.29 -7.13
C PRO A 43 -7.98 1.49 -8.25
N GLU A 44 -7.77 2.73 -8.68
CA GLU A 44 -6.80 3.09 -9.71
C GLU A 44 -5.37 2.90 -9.20
N TYR A 45 -5.09 3.30 -7.96
CA TYR A 45 -3.77 3.18 -7.34
C TYR A 45 -3.27 1.74 -7.27
N PHE A 46 -4.15 0.75 -7.15
CA PHE A 46 -3.75 -0.67 -7.15
C PHE A 46 -3.59 -1.29 -8.55
N LYS A 47 -4.02 -0.58 -9.61
CA LYS A 47 -3.99 -1.07 -11.00
C LYS A 47 -2.98 -0.33 -11.87
N ASP A 48 -2.74 0.94 -11.57
CA ASP A 48 -1.81 1.76 -12.33
C ASP A 48 -0.36 1.31 -12.11
N PHE A 49 0.44 1.34 -13.18
CA PHE A 49 1.80 0.82 -13.14
C PHE A 49 2.72 1.63 -12.22
N GLU A 50 2.53 2.95 -12.14
CA GLU A 50 3.39 3.84 -11.34
C GLU A 50 3.00 3.78 -9.85
N ASP A 51 1.72 3.57 -9.55
CA ASP A 51 1.21 3.60 -8.17
C ASP A 51 1.02 2.23 -7.50
N SER A 52 0.86 1.14 -8.27
CA SER A 52 0.47 -0.17 -7.74
C SER A 52 1.46 -0.69 -6.70
N ASN A 53 2.77 -0.61 -6.97
CA ASN A 53 3.78 -1.14 -6.06
C ASN A 53 3.72 -0.41 -4.71
N ASN A 54 3.75 0.93 -4.74
CA ASN A 54 3.67 1.80 -3.56
C ASN A 54 2.40 1.54 -2.75
N SER A 55 1.26 1.38 -3.43
CA SER A 55 -0.04 1.09 -2.80
C SER A 55 -0.08 -0.27 -2.12
N TRP A 56 0.49 -1.30 -2.76
CA TRP A 56 0.60 -2.63 -2.16
C TRP A 56 1.59 -2.67 -1.00
N PHE A 57 2.67 -1.89 -1.06
CA PHE A 57 3.60 -1.73 0.07
C PHE A 57 2.93 -1.03 1.25
N ALA A 58 2.14 0.01 1.02
CA ALA A 58 1.37 0.69 2.06
C ALA A 58 0.43 -0.28 2.78
N ILE A 59 -0.36 -1.07 2.04
CA ILE A 59 -1.25 -2.09 2.64
C ILE A 59 -0.46 -3.16 3.39
N ALA A 60 0.65 -3.66 2.82
CA ALA A 60 1.46 -4.68 3.47
C ALA A 60 2.05 -4.16 4.79
N TYR A 61 2.54 -2.93 4.80
CA TYR A 61 3.12 -2.30 5.97
C TYR A 61 2.06 -2.04 7.05
N ALA A 62 0.94 -1.41 6.69
CA ALA A 62 -0.15 -1.14 7.63
C ALA A 62 -0.75 -2.42 8.24
N GLN A 63 -0.91 -3.49 7.45
CA GLN A 63 -1.36 -4.78 7.97
C GLN A 63 -0.31 -5.45 8.86
N TRP A 64 0.98 -5.28 8.58
CA TRP A 64 2.04 -5.82 9.43
C TRP A 64 2.05 -5.14 10.80
N GLU A 65 1.93 -3.80 10.84
CA GLU A 65 1.88 -3.02 12.09
C GLU A 65 0.65 -3.36 12.95
N THR A 66 -0.48 -3.64 12.30
CA THR A 66 -1.72 -4.09 12.97
C THR A 66 -1.76 -5.60 13.23
N LYS A 67 -0.67 -6.33 12.95
CA LYS A 67 -0.53 -7.80 13.13
C LYS A 67 -1.60 -8.60 12.37
N SER A 68 -2.08 -8.06 11.25
CA SER A 68 -3.12 -8.64 10.40
C SER A 68 -2.64 -8.94 8.98
N LEU A 69 -1.32 -9.04 8.77
CA LEU A 69 -0.72 -9.23 7.44
C LEU A 69 -1.24 -10.52 6.78
N LYS A 70 -2.00 -10.34 5.70
CA LYS A 70 -2.54 -11.45 4.92
C LYS A 70 -1.47 -12.02 3.99
N GLN A 71 -1.43 -13.35 3.88
CA GLN A 71 -0.48 -14.05 3.00
C GLN A 71 -0.58 -13.59 1.53
N SER A 72 -1.79 -13.25 1.06
CA SER A 72 -2.01 -12.73 -0.30
C SER A 72 -1.39 -11.35 -0.51
N VAL A 73 -1.46 -10.47 0.49
CA VAL A 73 -0.85 -9.14 0.48
C VAL A 73 0.66 -9.27 0.52
N TYR A 74 1.18 -10.09 1.43
CA TYR A 74 2.62 -10.38 1.52
C TYR A 74 3.16 -10.94 0.20
N GLY A 75 2.47 -11.94 -0.38
CA GLY A 75 2.86 -12.53 -1.65
C GLY A 75 2.89 -11.51 -2.79
N LYS A 76 1.98 -10.53 -2.78
CA LYS A 76 1.94 -9.47 -3.79
C LYS A 76 3.09 -8.50 -3.63
N ALA A 77 3.32 -7.97 -2.42
CA ALA A 77 4.47 -7.13 -2.12
C ALA A 77 5.80 -7.82 -2.45
N LEU A 78 5.94 -9.09 -2.08
CA LEU A 78 7.12 -9.90 -2.39
C LEU A 78 7.32 -10.08 -3.90
N SER A 79 6.24 -10.20 -4.68
CA SER A 79 6.34 -10.34 -6.13
C SER A 79 6.95 -9.10 -6.78
N PHE A 80 6.60 -7.89 -6.32
CA PHE A 80 7.17 -6.64 -6.82
C PHE A 80 8.65 -6.48 -6.48
N ILE A 81 9.04 -6.87 -5.25
CA ILE A 81 10.44 -6.86 -4.82
C ILE A 81 11.26 -7.83 -5.69
N LYS A 82 10.74 -9.03 -5.95
CA LYS A 82 11.43 -10.05 -6.73
C LYS A 82 11.49 -9.75 -8.23
N SER A 83 10.45 -9.16 -8.80
CA SER A 83 10.42 -8.80 -10.21
C SER A 83 11.34 -7.63 -10.53
N GLY A 84 11.74 -6.86 -9.51
CA GLY A 84 12.48 -5.62 -9.71
C GLY A 84 11.66 -4.59 -10.48
N SER A 85 10.32 -4.69 -10.50
CA SER A 85 9.45 -3.80 -11.26
C SER A 85 9.57 -2.33 -10.84
N ASP A 86 10.03 -2.07 -9.62
CA ASP A 86 10.39 -0.73 -9.13
C ASP A 86 11.76 -0.21 -9.64
N PHE A 87 12.62 -1.10 -10.13
CA PHE A 87 14.01 -0.79 -10.49
C PHE A 87 14.26 -0.75 -12.01
N ILE A 88 13.26 -1.05 -12.84
CA ILE A 88 13.43 -1.02 -14.30
C ILE A 88 13.19 0.42 -14.79
N LEU A 89 14.28 1.19 -14.83
CA LEU A 89 14.43 2.32 -15.75
C LEU A 89 14.43 1.74 -17.18
N LEU A 90 13.32 1.85 -17.90
CA LEU A 90 13.29 1.73 -19.36
C LEU A 90 13.37 3.12 -19.97
#